data_AF-A0A940HHS0-F1
#
_entry.id   AF-A0A940HHS0-F1
#
_cell.length_a   1.000
_cell.length_b   1.000
_cell.length_c   1.000
_cell.angle_alpha   90.00
_cell.angle_beta   90.00
_cell.angle_gamma   90.00
#
_symmetry.space_group_name_H-M   'P 1'
#
loop_
_entity.id
_entity.type
_entity.pdbx_description
1 polymer ?
#
loop_
_entity_poly.entity_id
_entity_poly.type
_entity_poly.pdbx_seq_one_letter_code
_entity_poly.pdbx_strand_id
1 'polypeptide(L)'
;MTNFLYIRKTMAGDLSPKRINKVDFIGLIESDKEFTWLENSSGQVNYQVKNEKRSIALWNANGQSIPVWFILNEPGIIEVAMKSGQDTGKVELKAIEMATKLKAYVENEEGQILFDPASIK
;
A
#
# COMPACT_ATOMS: atom_id res chain seq x y z
N MET A 1 -12.87 -9.73 8.93
CA MET A 1 -12.12 -10.01 7.69
C MET A 1 -11.02 -8.95 7.54
N THR A 2 -10.06 -9.14 6.65
CA THR A 2 -9.06 -8.10 6.31
C THR A 2 -9.34 -7.72 4.87
N ASN A 3 -9.45 -6.42 4.58
CA ASN A 3 -9.63 -5.97 3.20
C ASN A 3 -8.24 -5.83 2.57
N PHE A 4 -8.07 -6.37 1.37
CA PHE A 4 -6.82 -6.31 0.61
C PHE A 4 -7.00 -5.50 -0.68
N LEU A 5 -6.03 -4.63 -0.93
CA LEU A 5 -5.80 -3.99 -2.22
C LEU A 5 -4.40 -4.34 -2.69
N TYR A 6 -4.22 -4.48 -4.00
CA TYR A 6 -2.91 -4.72 -4.59
C TYR A 6 -2.60 -3.64 -5.62
N ILE A 7 -1.40 -3.07 -5.54
CA ILE A 7 -0.86 -2.13 -6.53
C ILE A 7 0.17 -2.88 -7.38
N ARG A 8 -0.05 -2.93 -8.69
CA ARG A 8 0.76 -3.72 -9.62
C ARG A 8 1.09 -2.95 -10.89
N LYS A 9 2.30 -3.14 -11.41
CA LYS A 9 2.80 -2.43 -12.61
C LYS A 9 2.48 -3.10 -13.95
N THR A 10 2.04 -4.36 -13.98
CA THR A 10 1.86 -5.13 -15.21
C THR A 10 0.40 -5.47 -15.47
N MET A 11 -0.18 -4.94 -16.55
CA MET A 11 -1.46 -5.44 -17.06
C MET A 11 -1.38 -6.93 -17.38
N ALA A 12 -2.53 -7.61 -17.37
CA ALA A 12 -2.65 -8.99 -17.82
C ALA A 12 -1.97 -9.19 -19.19
N GLY A 13 -0.88 -9.97 -19.21
CA GLY A 13 -0.23 -10.41 -20.45
C GLY A 13 1.24 -9.99 -20.67
N ASP A 14 1.86 -9.17 -19.80
CA ASP A 14 3.30 -8.87 -19.91
C ASP A 14 4.06 -9.05 -18.58
N LEU A 15 5.29 -9.55 -18.69
CA LEU A 15 5.99 -10.35 -17.69
C LEU A 15 6.75 -9.48 -16.68
N SER A 16 6.26 -9.50 -15.44
CA SER A 16 6.92 -9.12 -14.17
C SER A 16 6.78 -7.64 -13.75
N PRO A 17 6.23 -7.36 -12.55
CA PRO A 17 6.26 -6.02 -11.97
C PRO A 17 7.69 -5.46 -11.96
N LYS A 18 7.85 -4.18 -12.31
CA LYS A 18 9.16 -3.52 -12.15
C LYS A 18 9.44 -3.34 -10.66
N ARG A 19 10.64 -3.73 -10.25
CA ARG A 19 11.13 -3.55 -8.87
C ARG A 19 10.90 -2.11 -8.39
N ILE A 20 10.41 -1.97 -7.16
CA ILE A 20 10.19 -0.69 -6.49
C ILE A 20 11.26 -0.55 -5.41
N ASN A 21 11.99 0.57 -5.39
CA ASN A 21 12.96 0.82 -4.34
C ASN A 21 12.23 1.05 -3.01
N LYS A 22 12.72 0.42 -1.93
CA LYS A 22 12.13 0.54 -0.60
C LYS A 22 12.10 1.99 -0.08
N VAL A 23 13.13 2.78 -0.35
CA VAL A 23 13.19 4.20 0.08
C VAL A 23 12.10 5.01 -0.62
N ASP A 24 11.96 4.84 -1.94
CA ASP A 24 10.92 5.53 -2.72
C ASP A 24 9.52 5.09 -2.28
N PHE A 25 9.33 3.79 -2.01
CA PHE A 25 8.08 3.24 -1.48
C PHE A 25 7.68 3.87 -0.14
N ILE A 26 8.62 3.98 0.81
CA ILE A 26 8.38 4.64 2.10
C ILE A 26 8.03 6.12 1.88
N GLY A 27 8.81 6.83 1.04
CA GLY A 27 8.56 8.22 0.71
C GLY A 27 7.20 8.46 0.06
N LEU A 28 6.69 7.51 -0.73
CA LEU A 28 5.33 7.58 -1.30
C LEU A 28 4.25 7.53 -0.21
N ILE A 29 4.43 6.68 0.80
CA ILE A 29 3.50 6.58 1.93
C ILE A 29 3.55 7.87 2.76
N GLU A 30 4.75 8.28 3.20
CA GLU A 30 4.96 9.44 4.08
C GLU A 30 4.74 10.80 3.40
N SER A 31 4.58 10.83 2.07
CA SER A 31 4.19 12.06 1.36
C SER A 31 2.79 12.58 1.73
N ASP A 32 1.97 11.76 2.41
CA ASP A 32 0.75 12.21 3.07
C ASP A 32 0.99 12.29 4.58
N LYS A 33 0.80 13.49 5.15
CA LYS A 33 1.00 13.79 6.57
C LYS A 33 0.15 12.95 7.53
N GLU A 34 -0.95 12.38 7.03
CA GLU A 34 -1.81 11.52 7.84
C GLU A 34 -1.23 10.11 7.98
N PHE A 35 -0.23 9.73 7.17
CA PHE A 35 0.44 8.44 7.26
C PHE A 35 1.82 8.58 7.89
N THR A 36 2.15 7.68 8.82
CA THR A 36 3.46 7.61 9.47
C THR A 36 4.02 6.21 9.35
N TRP A 37 5.22 6.07 8.78
CA TRP A 37 5.86 4.78 8.63
C TRP A 37 6.54 4.34 9.95
N LEU A 38 6.38 3.06 10.33
CA LEU A 38 6.88 2.56 11.62
C LEU A 38 8.17 1.72 11.54
N GLU A 39 8.67 1.43 10.33
CA GLU A 39 9.93 0.71 10.16
C GLU A 39 11.08 1.69 9.95
N ASN A 40 12.13 1.59 10.76
CA ASN A 40 13.29 2.47 10.64
C ASN A 40 14.22 2.04 9.50
N SER A 41 15.24 2.86 9.21
CA SER A 41 16.22 2.62 8.14
C SER A 41 17.05 1.34 8.29
N SER A 42 17.08 0.72 9.49
CA SER A 42 17.74 -0.58 9.73
C SER A 42 16.80 -1.79 9.52
N GLY A 43 15.57 -1.54 9.07
CA GLY A 43 14.57 -2.57 8.86
C GLY A 43 13.96 -3.12 10.15
N GLN A 44 14.15 -2.42 11.27
CA GLN A 44 13.50 -2.76 12.52
C GLN A 44 12.10 -2.14 12.53
N VAL A 45 11.11 -2.99 12.71
CA VAL A 45 9.70 -2.60 12.86
C VAL A 45 9.46 -2.22 14.31
N ASN A 46 9.03 -0.98 14.57
CA ASN A 46 8.69 -0.52 15.93
C ASN A 46 7.30 -1.00 16.41
N TYR A 47 6.66 -1.89 15.67
CA TYR A 47 5.29 -2.34 15.89
C TYR A 47 5.18 -3.85 15.64
N GLN A 48 5.06 -4.64 16.71
CA GLN A 48 4.96 -6.09 16.63
C GLN A 48 3.49 -6.52 16.73
N VAL A 49 2.92 -7.04 15.64
CA VAL A 49 1.62 -7.69 15.65
C VAL A 49 1.83 -9.20 15.59
N LYS A 50 1.46 -9.92 16.65
CA LYS A 50 1.39 -11.40 16.67
C LYS A 50 2.63 -12.12 16.12
N ASN A 51 3.83 -11.66 16.48
CA ASN A 51 5.13 -12.25 16.10
C ASN A 51 5.51 -12.19 14.62
N GLU A 52 4.74 -11.49 13.77
CA GLU A 52 5.12 -11.26 12.39
C GLU A 52 5.72 -9.86 12.24
N LYS A 53 6.97 -9.80 11.77
CA LYS A 53 7.59 -8.53 11.35
C LYS A 53 6.95 -8.12 10.02
N ARG A 54 5.95 -7.25 10.09
CA ARG A 54 5.37 -6.62 8.91
C ARG A 54 5.67 -5.13 8.96
N SER A 55 6.03 -4.56 7.83
CA SER A 55 6.13 -3.12 7.70
C SER A 55 4.72 -2.51 7.78
N ILE A 56 4.54 -1.53 8.66
CA ILE A 56 3.24 -0.95 9.01
C ILE A 56 3.34 0.57 8.90
N ALA A 57 2.29 1.18 8.36
CA ALA A 57 2.03 2.60 8.50
C ALA A 57 0.88 2.82 9.50
N LEU A 58 0.95 3.90 10.28
CA LEU A 58 -0.20 4.41 11.01
C LEU A 58 -0.89 5.47 10.16
N TRP A 59 -2.18 5.30 9.93
CA TRP A 59 -3.05 6.33 9.41
C TRP A 59 -3.71 7.07 10.58
N ASN A 60 -3.38 8.34 10.74
CA ASN A 60 -3.90 9.19 11.79
C ASN A 60 -5.16 9.91 11.28
N ALA A 61 -6.34 9.41 11.65
CA ALA A 61 -7.63 9.95 11.24
C ALA A 61 -8.46 10.34 12.47
N ASN A 62 -9.00 11.56 12.50
CA ASN A 62 -9.91 12.02 13.56
C ASN A 62 -9.37 11.82 14.99
N GLY A 63 -8.07 12.00 15.19
CA GLY A 63 -7.41 11.78 16.49
C GLY A 63 -7.18 10.32 16.87
N GLN A 64 -7.44 9.37 15.96
CA GLN A 64 -7.16 7.95 16.13
C GLN A 64 -6.03 7.50 15.20
N SER A 65 -5.10 6.70 15.73
CA SER A 65 -4.06 6.04 14.91
C SER A 65 -4.53 4.64 14.52
N ILE A 66 -4.81 4.48 13.22
CA ILE A 66 -5.30 3.25 12.61
C ILE A 66 -4.13 2.53 11.95
N PRO A 67 -3.84 1.26 12.30
CA PRO A 67 -2.79 0.51 11.64
C PRO A 67 -3.21 0.10 10.22
N VAL A 68 -2.34 0.38 9.25
CA VAL A 68 -2.47 -0.03 7.85
C VAL A 68 -1.19 -0.77 7.46
N TRP A 69 -1.35 -1.97 6.91
CA TRP A 69 -0.21 -2.77 6.45
C TRP A 69 0.07 -2.42 5.00
N PHE A 70 1.26 -1.90 4.70
CA PHE A 70 1.77 -1.79 3.34
C PHE A 70 2.96 -2.72 3.20
N ILE A 71 2.82 -3.73 2.35
CA ILE A 71 3.79 -4.81 2.20
C ILE A 71 4.34 -4.75 0.77
N LEU A 72 5.61 -4.40 0.65
CA LEU A 72 6.32 -4.46 -0.63
C LEU A 72 6.81 -5.90 -0.85
N ASN A 73 6.07 -6.64 -1.68
CA ASN A 73 6.41 -7.99 -2.11
C ASN A 73 7.30 -7.96 -3.35
N GLU A 74 8.36 -8.76 -3.39
CA GLU A 74 9.10 -9.03 -4.63
C GLU A 74 8.17 -9.84 -5.56
N PRO A 75 8.02 -9.49 -6.87
CA PRO A 75 8.89 -8.65 -7.70
C PRO A 75 8.49 -7.16 -7.85
N GLY A 76 7.71 -6.57 -6.92
CA GLY A 76 7.29 -5.17 -6.99
C GLY A 76 5.78 -4.99 -6.90
N ILE A 77 5.11 -5.88 -6.16
CA ILE A 77 3.69 -5.79 -5.82
C ILE A 77 3.62 -5.10 -4.47
N ILE A 78 2.74 -4.11 -4.32
CA ILE A 78 2.42 -3.56 -3.00
C ILE A 78 1.06 -4.13 -2.60
N GLU A 79 1.05 -4.90 -1.52
CA GLU A 79 -0.17 -5.31 -0.85
C GLU A 79 -0.51 -4.27 0.23
N VAL A 80 -1.75 -3.80 0.23
CA VAL A 80 -2.30 -2.90 1.22
C VAL A 80 -3.40 -3.64 1.95
N ALA A 81 -3.25 -3.79 3.27
CA ALA A 81 -4.20 -4.50 4.11
C ALA A 81 -4.70 -3.61 5.25
N MET A 82 -5.97 -3.78 5.61
CA MET A 82 -6.63 -3.12 6.74
C MET A 82 -7.61 -4.05 7.45
N LYS A 83 -7.86 -3.78 8.73
CA LYS A 83 -8.84 -4.52 9.52
C LYS A 83 -10.27 -4.13 9.09
N SER A 84 -11.14 -5.10 8.84
CA SER A 84 -12.55 -4.84 8.45
C SER A 84 -13.29 -3.96 9.45
N GLY A 85 -14.18 -3.10 8.95
CA GLY A 85 -15.06 -2.24 9.75
C GLY A 85 -14.52 -0.82 9.99
N GLN A 86 -13.40 -0.46 9.36
CA GLN A 86 -12.89 0.90 9.29
C GLN A 86 -13.27 1.55 7.97
N ASP A 87 -13.39 2.87 7.94
CA ASP A 87 -13.55 3.62 6.69
C ASP A 87 -12.31 3.41 5.80
N THR A 88 -12.47 2.72 4.68
CA THR A 88 -11.37 2.38 3.77
C THR A 88 -11.14 3.42 2.69
N GLY A 89 -12.04 4.39 2.51
CA GLY A 89 -12.00 5.30 1.37
C GLY A 89 -10.70 6.09 1.26
N LYS A 90 -10.15 6.53 2.41
CA LYS A 90 -8.86 7.25 2.42
C LYS A 90 -7.67 6.37 2.06
N VAL A 91 -7.67 5.11 2.48
CA VAL A 91 -6.58 4.18 2.17
C VAL A 91 -6.66 3.70 0.72
N GLU A 92 -7.87 3.52 0.19
CA GLU A 92 -8.10 3.30 -1.24
C GLU A 92 -7.58 4.48 -2.08
N LEU A 93 -7.94 5.71 -1.71
CA LEU A 93 -7.41 6.92 -2.36
C LEU A 93 -5.88 6.97 -2.29
N LYS A 94 -5.29 6.65 -1.14
CA LYS A 94 -3.83 6.58 -0.98
C LYS A 94 -3.20 5.54 -1.90
N ALA A 95 -3.81 4.35 -2.02
CA ALA A 95 -3.36 3.32 -2.94
C ALA A 95 -3.42 3.79 -4.40
N ILE A 96 -4.48 4.50 -4.80
CA ILE A 96 -4.64 5.09 -6.14
C ILE A 96 -3.58 6.17 -6.42
N GLU A 97 -3.30 7.05 -5.47
CA GLU A 97 -2.25 8.07 -5.60
C GLU A 97 -0.87 7.44 -5.79
N MET A 98 -0.55 6.42 -5.00
CA MET A 98 0.69 5.66 -5.12
C MET A 98 0.76 4.97 -6.49
N ALA A 99 -0.33 4.32 -6.90
CA ALA A 99 -0.43 3.65 -8.19
C ALA A 99 -0.23 4.63 -9.37
N THR A 100 -0.82 5.82 -9.29
CA THR A 100 -0.66 6.90 -10.28
C THR A 100 0.82 7.31 -10.42
N LYS A 101 1.51 7.60 -9.31
CA LYS A 101 2.94 7.96 -9.32
C LYS A 101 3.82 6.84 -9.86
N LEU A 102 3.47 5.59 -9.57
CA LEU A 102 4.20 4.41 -10.01
C LEU A 102 3.84 3.95 -11.44
N LYS A 103 2.83 4.56 -12.08
CA LYS A 103 2.22 4.08 -13.33
C LYS A 103 1.80 2.61 -13.22
N ALA A 104 1.07 2.31 -12.15
CA ALA A 104 0.56 1.02 -11.74
C ALA A 104 -0.97 1.07 -11.59
N TYR A 105 -1.64 -0.07 -11.68
CA TYR A 105 -3.08 -0.19 -11.43
C TYR A 105 -3.34 -0.69 -10.00
N VAL A 106 -4.57 -0.50 -9.52
CA VAL A 106 -5.06 -1.01 -8.23
C VAL A 106 -6.11 -2.09 -8.52
N GLU A 107 -5.98 -3.24 -7.86
CA GLU A 107 -6.95 -4.34 -7.90
C GLU A 107 -7.38 -4.72 -6.48
N ASN A 108 -8.59 -5.28 -6.34
CA ASN A 108 -9.04 -5.91 -5.09
C ASN A 108 -8.60 -7.38 -5.00
N GLU A 109 -8.97 -8.07 -3.93
CA GLU A 109 -8.68 -9.50 -3.71
C GLU A 109 -9.32 -10.44 -4.75
N GLU A 110 -10.39 -10.01 -5.41
CA GLU A 110 -11.06 -10.76 -6.48
C GLU A 110 -10.39 -10.56 -7.85
N GLY A 111 -9.35 -9.72 -7.93
CA GLY A 111 -8.68 -9.36 -9.17
C GLY A 111 -9.43 -8.34 -10.02
N GLN A 112 -10.49 -7.72 -9.49
CA GLN A 112 -11.18 -6.61 -10.14
C GLN A 112 -10.28 -5.38 -10.12
N ILE A 113 -10.03 -4.80 -11.29
CA ILE A 113 -9.31 -3.53 -11.42
C ILE A 113 -10.21 -2.41 -10.91
N LEU A 114 -9.79 -1.76 -9.82
CA LEU A 114 -10.46 -0.60 -9.23
C LEU A 114 -9.97 0.71 -9.84
N PHE A 115 -8.71 0.74 -10.29
CA PHE A 115 -8.09 1.90 -10.90
C PHE A 115 -7.03 1.47 -11.91
N ASP A 116 -7.06 2.06 -13.11
CA ASP A 116 -6.01 1.93 -14.13
C ASP A 116 -5.54 3.33 -14.56
N PRO A 117 -4.26 3.69 -14.40
CA PRO A 117 -3.75 5.00 -14.78
C PRO A 117 -3.84 5.25 -16.30
N ALA A 118 -3.92 4.21 -17.14
CA ALA A 118 -4.12 4.36 -18.58
C ALA A 118 -5.55 4.81 -18.95
N SER A 119 -6.50 4.70 -18.02
CA SER A 119 -7.89 5.15 -18.21
C SER A 119 -8.06 6.67 -18.08
N ILE A 120 -7.09 7.38 -17.51
CA ILE A 120 -7.08 8.83 -17.36
C ILE A 120 -6.57 9.44 -18.68
N LYS A 121 -7.48 9.99 -19.49
CA LYS A 121 -7.17 10.69 -20.75
C LYS A 121 -7.07 12.20 -20.55
#